data_AF-A0A1Y5FBW2-F1
#
_entry.id   AF-A0A1Y5FBW2-F1
#
_cell.length_a   1.000
_cell.length_b   1.000
_cell.length_c   1.000
_cell.angle_alpha   90.00
_cell.angle_beta   90.00
_cell.angle_gamma   90.00
#
_symmetry.space_group_name_H-M   'P 1'
#
loop_
_entity.id
_entity.type
_entity.pdbx_description
1 polymer ?
#
loop_
_entity_poly.entity_id
_entity_poly.type
_entity_poly.pdbx_seq_one_letter_code
_entity_poly.pdbx_strand_id
1 'polypeptide(L)'
;MGVAKLDEDSYLKVVEKVSKIVAKISGNVLGEKQVLMVQTRIKKRMSELGIKTPDEYIGFIDMHREQESNVLVSLLTTHHTFFFREFTHFEHLKENLPRIISDVKARGGNTVSIWSAACSRGQEVYSLSMFLNFYLPKIDPSMKFEILGSDIDPESVKIAKNGVYHRREIKSVPMNYLADNWARGTAEISDYVKAKKSIKENCSFDVYNLLEFQNHMGSKKFDVIFCRNVFIYFESYQIEDITKNFFKHLHKTGMLYSGISESLSGLKLDLENVGPSVYAHKVEVEVEKVVEKAKTPVVPVLAKPITPAMPAKLRVFCVDDSSSILTLLKKVFSEDDQFEVVGTAVNGIDAKEQLKNLKGKVDVLTLDIHMPEMDGVTYLETYHNDEHPPVVVISSASRDDSEAAMKCIRAGAADFIEKPALNNLMERGEEIKTKLRVAYIDKNIVHKHVTSIDKAFEKEIVIEQPESKFKIIVSSLSDQKKVVKFFHELHGKQPPTLMLFEGQDNLLLAIQDELADKIRYPVEIVDSVDKKFETGIVYLADFKKVFKEAHKHHHDSKTSVMVFGQCSKHGGDQLLEWGEAQLLLEDVGVNSSLCEVATDIVPTTSFAYMSSEFLSRK
;
A
#
# COMPACT_ATOMS: atom_id res chain seq x y z
N MET A 1 -6.47 -43.25 -17.46
CA MET A 1 -7.14 -42.56 -16.32
C MET A 1 -6.55 -42.86 -14.94
N GLY A 2 -5.69 -43.88 -14.76
CA GLY A 2 -5.11 -44.20 -13.42
C GLY A 2 -3.90 -43.35 -12.99
N VAL A 3 -3.01 -42.97 -13.91
CA VAL A 3 -1.73 -42.32 -13.57
C VAL A 3 -1.88 -40.84 -13.16
N ALA A 4 -2.73 -40.07 -13.86
CA ALA A 4 -2.99 -38.66 -13.51
C ALA A 4 -3.70 -38.49 -12.16
N LYS A 5 -4.57 -39.44 -11.79
CA LYS A 5 -5.29 -39.44 -10.51
C LYS A 5 -4.38 -39.80 -9.32
N LEU A 6 -3.37 -40.65 -9.56
CA LEU A 6 -2.37 -41.02 -8.55
C LEU A 6 -1.40 -39.87 -8.25
N ASP A 7 -1.09 -39.02 -9.24
CA ASP A 7 -0.22 -37.85 -9.06
C ASP A 7 -0.92 -36.73 -8.27
N GLU A 8 -2.20 -36.44 -8.57
CA GLU A 8 -3.02 -35.49 -7.79
C GLU A 8 -3.18 -35.91 -6.31
N ASP A 9 -3.46 -37.19 -6.06
CA ASP A 9 -3.65 -37.72 -4.69
C ASP A 9 -2.34 -37.69 -3.87
N SER A 10 -1.19 -37.82 -4.54
CA SER A 10 0.12 -37.74 -3.90
C SER A 10 0.49 -36.29 -3.54
N TYR A 11 0.19 -35.33 -4.40
CA TYR A 11 0.38 -33.91 -4.09
C TYR A 11 -0.54 -33.42 -2.96
N LEU A 12 -1.80 -33.89 -2.91
CA LEU A 12 -2.71 -33.57 -1.81
C LEU A 12 -2.16 -34.02 -0.47
N LYS A 13 -1.55 -35.21 -0.39
CA LYS A 13 -0.89 -35.71 0.83
C LYS A 13 0.29 -34.84 1.26
N VAL A 14 1.11 -34.38 0.32
CA VAL A 14 2.22 -33.46 0.62
C VAL A 14 1.69 -32.13 1.13
N VAL A 15 0.69 -31.55 0.44
CA VAL A 15 0.07 -30.30 0.86
C VAL A 15 -0.52 -30.43 2.27
N GLU A 16 -1.27 -31.50 2.55
CA GLU A 16 -1.84 -31.74 3.87
C GLU A 16 -0.75 -31.86 4.95
N LYS A 17 0.34 -32.59 4.67
CA LYS A 17 1.46 -32.76 5.60
C LYS A 17 2.17 -31.44 5.86
N VAL A 18 2.49 -30.69 4.81
CA VAL A 18 3.16 -29.40 4.89
C VAL A 18 2.30 -28.38 5.61
N SER A 19 1.00 -28.29 5.29
CA SER A 19 0.04 -27.41 5.97
C SER A 19 -0.06 -27.74 7.46
N LYS A 20 -0.07 -29.03 7.84
CA LYS A 20 -0.04 -29.43 9.26
C LYS A 20 1.24 -29.01 9.97
N ILE A 21 2.40 -29.11 9.29
CA ILE A 21 3.69 -28.69 9.85
C ILE A 21 3.69 -27.17 10.06
N VAL A 22 3.30 -26.40 9.04
CA VAL A 22 3.26 -24.94 9.11
C VAL A 22 2.22 -24.47 10.12
N ALA A 23 1.02 -25.04 10.16
CA ALA A 23 0.00 -24.70 11.16
C ALA A 23 0.47 -25.00 12.58
N LYS A 24 1.16 -26.13 12.80
CA LYS A 24 1.71 -26.48 14.12
C LYS A 24 2.80 -25.50 14.57
N ILE A 25 3.64 -25.03 13.66
CA ILE A 25 4.79 -24.17 13.99
C ILE A 25 4.37 -22.70 14.05
N SER A 26 3.60 -22.22 13.08
CA SER A 26 3.29 -20.80 12.91
C SER A 26 1.90 -20.39 13.39
N GLY A 27 1.00 -21.35 13.65
CA GLY A 27 -0.42 -21.08 13.87
C GLY A 27 -1.20 -20.76 12.59
N ASN A 28 -0.53 -20.58 11.45
CA ASN A 28 -1.17 -20.26 10.17
C ASN A 28 -1.98 -21.45 9.64
N VAL A 29 -3.31 -21.35 9.70
CA VAL A 29 -4.21 -22.36 9.13
C VAL A 29 -4.47 -22.06 7.66
N LEU A 30 -3.86 -22.86 6.79
CA LEU A 30 -4.06 -22.78 5.34
C LEU A 30 -5.37 -23.49 5.00
N GLY A 31 -6.36 -22.74 4.51
CA GLY A 31 -7.65 -23.22 4.06
C GLY A 31 -7.63 -23.77 2.63
N GLU A 32 -8.79 -24.30 2.17
CA GLU A 32 -8.92 -24.98 0.87
C GLU A 32 -8.51 -24.13 -0.33
N LYS A 33 -8.66 -22.80 -0.22
CA LYS A 33 -8.29 -21.86 -1.29
C LYS A 33 -6.79 -21.70 -1.48
N GLN A 34 -5.95 -22.00 -0.47
CA GLN A 34 -4.49 -21.84 -0.56
C GLN A 34 -3.75 -23.12 -1.02
N VAL A 35 -4.47 -24.22 -1.26
CA VAL A 35 -3.90 -25.53 -1.65
C VAL A 35 -3.04 -25.42 -2.94
N LEU A 36 -3.50 -24.65 -3.92
CA LEU A 36 -2.80 -24.49 -5.20
C LEU A 36 -1.50 -23.68 -5.07
N MET A 37 -1.51 -22.60 -4.30
CA MET A 37 -0.31 -21.85 -3.91
C MET A 37 0.71 -22.75 -3.20
N VAL A 38 0.26 -23.51 -2.20
CA VAL A 38 1.11 -24.43 -1.44
C VAL A 38 1.76 -25.46 -2.37
N GLN A 39 0.96 -26.05 -3.27
CA GLN A 39 1.44 -27.02 -4.25
C GLN A 39 2.49 -26.41 -5.19
N THR A 40 2.26 -25.20 -5.71
CA THR A 40 3.18 -24.52 -6.63
C THR A 40 4.53 -24.23 -5.98
N ARG A 41 4.50 -23.71 -4.75
CA ARG A 41 5.73 -23.41 -4.01
C ARG A 41 6.49 -24.67 -3.60
N ILE A 42 5.77 -25.74 -3.23
CA ILE A 42 6.36 -27.07 -2.96
C ILE A 42 7.02 -27.63 -4.21
N LYS A 43 6.38 -27.56 -5.38
CA LYS A 43 6.98 -28.01 -6.66
C LYS A 43 8.29 -27.29 -6.96
N LYS A 44 8.33 -25.97 -6.76
CA LYS A 44 9.56 -25.18 -6.91
C LYS A 44 10.65 -25.66 -5.94
N ARG A 45 10.30 -25.86 -4.66
CA ARG A 45 11.22 -26.35 -3.64
C ARG A 45 11.75 -27.76 -3.96
N MET A 46 10.90 -28.66 -4.43
CA MET A 46 11.29 -30.00 -4.89
C MET A 46 12.29 -29.90 -6.05
N SER A 47 12.06 -28.98 -7.00
CA SER A 47 12.99 -28.76 -8.10
C SER A 47 14.36 -28.22 -7.64
N GLU A 48 14.39 -27.31 -6.66
CA GLU A 48 15.64 -26.80 -6.07
C GLU A 48 16.44 -27.91 -5.36
N LEU A 49 15.74 -28.88 -4.76
CA LEU A 49 16.32 -30.03 -4.08
C LEU A 49 16.64 -31.20 -5.02
N GLY A 50 16.28 -31.11 -6.31
CA GLY A 50 16.42 -32.21 -7.28
C GLY A 50 15.50 -33.41 -7.00
N ILE A 51 14.44 -33.23 -6.22
CA ILE A 51 13.46 -34.25 -5.83
C ILE A 51 12.36 -34.33 -6.90
N LYS A 52 12.02 -35.55 -7.34
CA LYS A 52 11.17 -35.75 -8.52
C LYS A 52 9.74 -36.12 -8.18
N THR A 53 9.48 -36.69 -7.01
CA THR A 53 8.14 -37.14 -6.63
C THR A 53 7.67 -36.56 -5.28
N PRO A 54 6.35 -36.36 -5.09
CA PRO A 54 5.81 -35.89 -3.83
C PRO A 54 6.17 -36.81 -2.65
N ASP A 55 6.15 -38.13 -2.86
CA ASP A 55 6.50 -39.12 -1.82
C ASP A 55 7.98 -39.06 -1.42
N GLU A 56 8.90 -38.85 -2.38
CA GLU A 56 10.31 -38.57 -2.07
C GLU A 56 10.45 -37.31 -1.22
N TYR A 57 9.65 -36.27 -1.49
CA TYR A 57 9.68 -35.04 -0.71
C TYR A 57 9.11 -35.23 0.70
N ILE A 58 8.07 -36.05 0.89
CA ILE A 58 7.59 -36.46 2.23
C ILE A 58 8.72 -37.15 3.00
N GLY A 59 9.40 -38.10 2.36
CA GLY A 59 10.54 -38.80 2.96
C GLY A 59 11.67 -37.83 3.32
N PHE A 60 11.94 -36.85 2.46
CA PHE A 60 12.93 -35.81 2.72
C PHE A 60 12.56 -34.94 3.95
N ILE A 61 11.29 -34.50 4.04
CA ILE A 61 10.78 -33.74 5.19
C ILE A 61 10.93 -34.54 6.48
N ASP A 62 10.62 -35.84 6.46
CA ASP A 62 10.72 -36.68 7.65
C ASP A 62 12.18 -36.87 8.11
N MET A 63 13.12 -37.00 7.17
CA MET A 63 14.55 -37.10 7.46
C MET A 63 15.19 -35.78 7.91
N HIS A 64 14.73 -34.63 7.39
CA HIS A 64 15.32 -33.31 7.62
C HIS A 64 14.36 -32.35 8.32
N ARG A 65 13.57 -32.89 9.26
CA ARG A 65 12.38 -32.23 9.83
C ARG A 65 12.64 -30.82 10.33
N GLU A 66 13.69 -30.60 11.10
CA GLU A 66 13.98 -29.29 11.69
C GLU A 66 14.39 -28.24 10.63
N GLN A 67 15.31 -28.61 9.73
CA GLN A 67 15.80 -27.72 8.67
C GLN A 67 14.70 -27.39 7.66
N GLU A 68 13.98 -28.41 7.18
CA GLU A 68 12.97 -28.21 6.14
C GLU A 68 11.72 -27.54 6.70
N SER A 69 11.39 -27.71 7.99
CA SER A 69 10.28 -26.98 8.61
C SER A 69 10.46 -25.46 8.56
N ASN A 70 11.68 -24.96 8.80
CA ASN A 70 11.97 -23.52 8.72
C ASN A 70 11.80 -23.00 7.29
N VAL A 71 12.24 -23.78 6.31
CA VAL A 71 12.05 -23.44 4.89
C VAL A 71 10.57 -23.44 4.52
N LEU A 72 9.79 -24.43 4.97
CA LEU A 72 8.36 -24.52 4.70
C LEU A 72 7.59 -23.34 5.32
N VAL A 73 7.97 -22.86 6.50
CA VAL A 73 7.39 -21.65 7.10
C VAL A 73 7.69 -20.42 6.23
N SER A 74 8.94 -20.22 5.80
CA SER A 74 9.31 -19.14 4.88
C SER A 74 8.56 -19.23 3.55
N LEU A 75 8.46 -20.44 3.02
CA LEU A 75 7.82 -20.74 1.76
C LEU A 75 6.32 -20.47 1.80
N LEU A 76 5.64 -20.62 2.93
CA LEU A 76 4.18 -20.56 3.03
C LEU A 76 3.63 -19.37 3.80
N THR A 77 4.50 -18.55 4.38
CA THR A 77 4.11 -17.23 4.89
C THR A 77 4.04 -16.25 3.72
N THR A 78 2.99 -15.42 3.68
CA THR A 78 2.77 -14.46 2.60
C THR A 78 3.31 -13.09 3.05
N HIS A 79 4.35 -12.62 2.37
CA HIS A 79 5.05 -11.38 2.74
C HIS A 79 4.55 -10.19 1.90
N HIS A 80 3.36 -9.68 2.22
CA HIS A 80 2.89 -8.41 1.65
C HIS A 80 3.08 -7.27 2.65
N THR A 81 4.17 -6.53 2.50
CA THR A 81 4.50 -5.36 3.32
C THR A 81 5.15 -4.28 2.46
N PHE A 82 4.90 -3.01 2.78
CA PHE A 82 5.44 -1.85 2.10
C PHE A 82 5.65 -0.70 3.09
N PHE A 83 6.50 0.26 2.73
CA PHE A 83 6.83 1.37 3.61
C PHE A 83 5.60 2.26 3.85
N PHE A 84 5.39 2.66 5.11
CA PHE A 84 4.31 3.56 5.56
C PHE A 84 2.88 3.05 5.28
N ARG A 85 2.70 1.73 5.27
CA ARG A 85 1.36 1.10 5.22
C ARG A 85 0.49 1.61 6.38
N GLU A 86 -0.80 1.86 6.12
CA GLU A 86 -1.79 2.39 7.08
C GLU A 86 -1.30 3.65 7.80
N PHE A 87 -1.11 4.74 7.03
CA PHE A 87 -0.51 5.99 7.52
C PHE A 87 -1.25 6.64 8.70
N THR A 88 -2.55 6.41 8.84
CA THR A 88 -3.38 6.88 9.97
C THR A 88 -2.84 6.45 11.33
N HIS A 89 -2.18 5.29 11.43
CA HIS A 89 -1.51 4.87 12.66
C HIS A 89 -0.30 5.74 13.00
N PHE A 90 0.44 6.21 11.99
CA PHE A 90 1.55 7.14 12.19
C PHE A 90 1.03 8.52 12.64
N GLU A 91 -0.14 8.95 12.16
CA GLU A 91 -0.80 10.18 12.63
C GLU A 91 -1.24 10.05 14.08
N HIS A 92 -1.92 8.95 14.44
CA HIS A 92 -2.28 8.67 15.83
C HIS A 92 -1.05 8.59 16.75
N LEU A 93 0.03 7.95 16.27
CA LEU A 93 1.29 7.88 17.00
C LEU A 93 1.91 9.27 17.20
N LYS A 94 1.86 10.14 16.18
CA LYS A 94 2.36 11.52 16.26
C LYS A 94 1.65 12.32 17.33
N GLU A 95 0.32 12.24 17.38
CA GLU A 95 -0.51 12.94 18.36
C GLU A 95 -0.25 12.47 19.79
N ASN A 96 0.00 11.17 19.97
CA ASN A 96 0.28 10.57 21.27
C ASN A 96 1.76 10.58 21.66
N LEU A 97 2.68 10.94 20.76
CA LEU A 97 4.11 10.93 21.03
C LEU A 97 4.51 11.80 22.24
N PRO A 98 3.97 13.02 22.45
CA PRO A 98 4.23 13.80 23.66
C PRO A 98 3.82 13.08 24.96
N ARG A 99 2.67 12.39 24.95
CA ARG A 99 2.20 11.60 26.09
C ARG A 99 3.13 10.42 26.35
N ILE A 100 3.50 9.67 25.30
CA ILE A 100 4.43 8.54 25.39
C ILE A 100 5.77 9.01 26.00
N ILE A 101 6.31 10.13 25.54
CA ILE A 101 7.54 10.73 26.08
C ILE A 101 7.40 11.06 27.57
N SER A 102 6.28 11.70 27.96
CA SER A 102 6.01 12.03 29.35
C SER A 102 5.95 10.78 30.23
N ASP A 103 5.28 9.73 29.75
CA ASP A 103 5.14 8.46 30.46
C ASP A 103 6.48 7.74 30.62
N VAL A 104 7.31 7.73 29.58
CA VAL A 104 8.69 7.20 29.62
C VAL A 104 9.51 7.93 30.69
N LYS A 105 9.43 9.26 30.73
CA LYS A 105 10.11 10.07 31.75
C LYS A 105 9.57 9.86 33.16
N ALA A 106 8.26 9.70 33.32
CA ALA A 106 7.64 9.41 34.60
C ALA A 106 8.12 8.07 35.19
N ARG A 107 8.49 7.12 34.32
CA ARG A 107 9.15 5.86 34.69
C ARG A 107 10.67 6.01 34.94
N GLY A 108 11.23 7.22 34.82
CA GLY A 108 12.67 7.48 34.92
C GLY A 108 13.47 7.09 33.67
N GLY A 109 12.80 6.77 32.56
CA GLY A 109 13.41 6.40 31.29
C GLY A 109 13.70 7.59 30.37
N ASN A 110 14.49 7.34 29.34
CA ASN A 110 14.81 8.31 28.27
C ASN A 110 14.80 7.68 26.87
N THR A 111 14.21 6.50 26.72
CA THR A 111 14.16 5.76 25.46
C THR A 111 12.76 5.22 25.26
N VAL A 112 12.12 5.58 24.16
CA VAL A 112 10.84 5.00 23.72
C VAL A 112 11.11 3.63 23.11
N SER A 113 10.56 2.58 23.69
CA SER A 113 10.72 1.19 23.21
C SER A 113 9.51 0.75 22.41
N ILE A 114 9.74 0.41 21.13
CA ILE A 114 8.71 -0.04 20.19
C ILE A 114 8.99 -1.46 19.73
N TRP A 115 7.94 -2.26 19.59
CA TRP A 115 8.01 -3.58 18.95
C TRP A 115 7.11 -3.64 17.72
N SER A 116 7.69 -3.91 16.55
CA SER A 116 6.99 -4.34 15.33
C SER A 116 6.97 -5.87 15.29
N ALA A 117 5.85 -6.45 15.72
CA ALA A 117 5.59 -7.87 15.75
C ALA A 117 4.99 -8.30 14.41
N ALA A 118 5.61 -9.29 13.75
CA ALA A 118 5.43 -9.64 12.33
C ALA A 118 5.95 -8.57 11.36
N CYS A 119 7.20 -8.15 11.55
CA CYS A 119 7.82 -7.08 10.77
C CYS A 119 8.10 -7.43 9.30
N SER A 120 7.93 -8.70 8.90
CA SER A 120 8.29 -9.24 7.59
C SER A 120 9.70 -8.80 7.18
N ARG A 121 9.87 -8.25 5.98
CA ARG A 121 11.16 -7.80 5.43
C ARG A 121 11.64 -6.48 6.01
N GLY A 122 10.99 -5.92 7.04
CA GLY A 122 11.46 -4.77 7.81
C GLY A 122 10.95 -3.39 7.37
N GLN A 123 10.06 -3.31 6.38
CA GLN A 123 9.52 -2.04 5.89
C GLN A 123 8.80 -1.25 7.01
N GLU A 124 8.01 -1.90 7.86
CA GLU A 124 7.34 -1.25 9.00
C GLU A 124 8.35 -0.67 10.00
N VAL A 125 9.38 -1.45 10.36
CA VAL A 125 10.45 -1.03 11.29
C VAL A 125 11.19 0.19 10.76
N TYR A 126 11.56 0.19 9.48
CA TYR A 126 12.25 1.33 8.88
C TYR A 126 11.32 2.55 8.70
N SER A 127 10.02 2.35 8.46
CA SER A 127 9.04 3.44 8.48
C SER A 127 8.91 4.08 9.85
N LEU A 128 8.82 3.28 10.92
CA LEU A 128 8.82 3.77 12.30
C LEU A 128 10.13 4.50 12.63
N SER A 129 11.27 3.97 12.20
CA SER A 129 12.57 4.61 12.42
C SER A 129 12.67 5.98 11.73
N MET A 130 12.28 6.05 10.45
CA MET A 130 12.22 7.31 9.71
C MET A 130 11.24 8.32 10.34
N PHE A 131 10.08 7.85 10.79
CA PHE A 131 9.08 8.66 11.47
C PHE A 131 9.61 9.24 12.80
N LEU A 132 10.22 8.41 13.64
CA LEU A 132 10.74 8.83 14.95
C LEU A 132 11.96 9.74 14.82
N ASN A 133 12.87 9.44 13.90
CA ASN A 133 13.98 10.36 13.58
C ASN A 133 13.48 11.75 13.18
N PHE A 134 12.33 11.82 12.48
CA PHE A 134 11.76 13.08 12.04
C PHE A 134 11.00 13.85 13.15
N TYR A 135 10.25 13.16 14.02
CA TYR A 135 9.38 13.81 15.01
C TYR A 135 9.95 13.87 16.43
N LEU A 136 10.61 12.81 16.89
CA LEU A 136 11.04 12.69 18.29
C LEU A 136 11.97 13.85 18.71
N PRO A 137 13.02 14.22 17.94
CA PRO A 137 13.91 15.32 18.32
C PRO A 137 13.25 16.70 18.33
N LYS A 138 12.14 16.88 17.59
CA LYS A 138 11.38 18.14 17.56
C LYS A 138 10.53 18.34 18.82
N ILE A 139 10.14 17.24 19.46
CA ILE A 139 9.36 17.25 20.69
C ILE A 139 10.31 17.25 21.89
N ASP A 140 11.30 16.34 21.86
CA ASP A 140 12.31 16.23 22.90
C ASP A 140 13.66 15.74 22.33
N PRO A 141 14.66 16.63 22.17
CA PRO A 141 15.98 16.28 21.66
C PRO A 141 16.76 15.27 22.53
N SER A 142 16.41 15.12 23.81
CA SER A 142 17.09 14.21 24.73
C SER A 142 16.52 12.79 24.70
N MET A 143 15.31 12.63 24.16
CA MET A 143 14.61 11.36 24.10
C MET A 143 15.16 10.50 22.96
N LYS A 144 15.48 9.25 23.27
CA LYS A 144 15.92 8.24 22.30
C LYS A 144 14.76 7.31 21.95
N PHE A 145 14.97 6.44 20.98
CA PHE A 145 14.07 5.34 20.71
C PHE A 145 14.83 4.07 20.35
N GLU A 146 14.18 2.93 20.54
CA GLU A 146 14.61 1.63 20.03
C GLU A 146 13.40 0.94 19.39
N ILE A 147 13.65 0.22 18.29
CA ILE A 147 12.63 -0.56 17.60
C ILE A 147 13.13 -2.00 17.50
N LEU A 148 12.36 -2.93 18.05
CA LEU A 148 12.50 -4.35 17.81
C LEU A 148 11.58 -4.73 16.65
N GLY A 149 12.12 -5.31 15.58
CA GLY A 149 11.34 -6.03 14.58
C GLY A 149 11.43 -7.52 14.86
N SER A 150 10.31 -8.24 14.87
CA SER A 150 10.38 -9.69 14.88
C SER A 150 9.45 -10.31 13.87
N ASP A 151 9.88 -11.40 13.25
CA ASP A 151 9.05 -12.21 12.38
C ASP A 151 9.30 -13.69 12.64
N ILE A 152 8.37 -14.55 12.23
CA ILE A 152 8.56 -16.00 12.31
C ILE A 152 9.46 -16.50 11.18
N ASP A 153 9.52 -15.79 10.05
CA ASP A 153 10.35 -16.15 8.90
C ASP A 153 11.80 -15.65 9.05
N PRO A 154 12.79 -16.55 9.23
CA PRO A 154 14.18 -16.17 9.38
C PRO A 154 14.77 -15.48 8.15
N GLU A 155 14.32 -15.79 6.93
CA GLU A 155 14.83 -15.15 5.73
C GLU A 155 14.33 -13.70 5.59
N SER A 156 13.05 -13.43 5.89
CA SER A 156 12.53 -12.07 6.02
C SER A 156 13.30 -11.26 7.05
N VAL A 157 13.57 -11.83 8.23
CA VAL A 157 14.39 -11.19 9.27
C VAL A 157 15.81 -10.87 8.76
N LYS A 158 16.42 -11.79 8.02
CA LYS A 158 17.75 -11.59 7.41
C LYS A 158 17.75 -10.47 6.36
N ILE A 159 16.73 -10.38 5.52
CA ILE A 159 16.52 -9.27 4.59
C ILE A 159 16.41 -7.95 5.36
N ALA A 160 15.58 -7.92 6.42
CA ALA A 160 15.38 -6.75 7.26
C ALA A 160 16.68 -6.28 7.93
N LYS A 161 17.47 -7.21 8.48
CA LYS A 161 18.81 -6.97 9.04
C LYS A 161 19.77 -6.39 8.01
N ASN A 162 19.76 -6.90 6.78
CA ASN A 162 20.60 -6.37 5.71
C ASN A 162 20.16 -4.94 5.34
N GLY A 163 18.84 -4.70 5.27
CA GLY A 163 18.23 -3.42 4.95
C GLY A 163 18.50 -2.99 3.51
N VAL A 164 18.54 -3.94 2.59
CA VAL A 164 18.70 -3.70 1.15
C VAL A 164 17.38 -4.00 0.46
N TYR A 165 16.85 -3.02 -0.23
CA TYR A 165 15.54 -3.07 -0.90
C TYR A 165 15.67 -2.62 -2.34
N HIS A 166 14.72 -3.03 -3.17
CA HIS A 166 14.65 -2.50 -4.51
C HIS A 166 14.19 -1.03 -4.46
N ARG A 167 14.75 -0.16 -5.30
CA ARG A 167 14.44 1.29 -5.35
C ARG A 167 12.94 1.56 -5.52
N ARG A 168 12.24 0.69 -6.25
CA ARG A 168 10.78 0.78 -6.45
C ARG A 168 10.00 0.72 -5.14
N GLU A 169 10.48 -0.03 -4.15
CA GLU A 169 9.79 -0.20 -2.87
C GLU A 169 9.81 1.08 -2.03
N ILE A 170 10.90 1.85 -2.09
CA ILE A 170 11.00 3.11 -1.34
C ILE A 170 10.24 4.27 -1.99
N LYS A 171 9.67 4.09 -3.20
CA LYS A 171 8.84 5.12 -3.85
C LYS A 171 7.52 5.37 -3.10
N SER A 172 7.05 4.43 -2.28
CA SER A 172 5.86 4.61 -1.44
C SER A 172 6.14 5.43 -0.16
N VAL A 173 7.40 5.72 0.14
CA VAL A 173 7.78 6.52 1.32
C VAL A 173 7.37 7.98 1.10
N PRO A 174 6.60 8.60 2.03
CA PRO A 174 6.27 10.01 1.92
C PRO A 174 7.54 10.88 1.91
N MET A 175 7.51 11.95 1.09
CA MET A 175 8.70 12.72 0.70
C MET A 175 9.48 13.30 1.90
N ASN A 176 8.77 13.71 2.94
CA ASN A 176 9.32 14.22 4.20
C ASN A 176 10.21 13.22 4.96
N TYR A 177 10.05 11.91 4.70
CA TYR A 177 10.84 10.84 5.33
C TYR A 177 11.86 10.21 4.39
N LEU A 178 11.84 10.53 3.09
CA LEU A 178 12.67 9.88 2.08
C LEU A 178 14.13 10.36 2.10
N ALA A 179 14.34 11.65 2.40
CA ALA A 179 15.64 12.29 2.29
C ALA A 179 16.68 11.73 3.29
N ASP A 180 17.92 11.58 2.83
CA ASP A 180 19.10 11.20 3.61
C ASP A 180 19.03 9.87 4.40
N ASN A 181 18.07 9.00 4.13
CA ASN A 181 17.91 7.71 4.82
C ASN A 181 18.45 6.50 4.01
N TRP A 182 18.72 6.69 2.71
CA TRP A 182 19.03 5.63 1.78
C TRP A 182 20.35 5.85 1.03
N ALA A 183 21.22 4.85 1.04
CA ALA A 183 22.42 4.79 0.20
C ALA A 183 22.07 4.09 -1.12
N ARG A 184 22.42 4.71 -2.25
CA ARG A 184 22.14 4.16 -3.57
C ARG A 184 23.19 3.11 -3.91
N GLY A 185 22.75 1.98 -4.45
CA GLY A 185 23.65 1.05 -5.10
C GLY A 185 24.27 1.68 -6.35
N THR A 186 25.41 1.15 -6.78
CA THR A 186 26.15 1.58 -7.96
C THR A 186 26.39 0.39 -8.87
N ALA A 187 26.63 0.65 -10.17
CA ALA A 187 26.91 -0.38 -11.16
C ALA A 187 25.86 -1.52 -11.12
N GLU A 188 26.28 -2.76 -10.91
CA GLU A 188 25.44 -3.97 -10.96
C GLU A 188 24.31 -4.02 -9.91
N ILE A 189 24.36 -3.16 -8.90
CA ILE A 189 23.32 -3.05 -7.86
C ILE A 189 22.61 -1.69 -7.88
N SER A 190 22.63 -0.95 -9.01
CA SER A 190 22.07 0.41 -9.09
C SER A 190 20.57 0.51 -8.81
N ASP A 191 19.83 -0.58 -9.00
CA ASP A 191 18.40 -0.64 -8.73
C ASP A 191 18.06 -0.90 -7.27
N TYR A 192 19.09 -1.12 -6.44
CA TYR A 192 18.93 -1.35 -5.01
C TYR A 192 19.32 -0.11 -4.21
N VAL A 193 18.66 0.01 -3.06
CA VAL A 193 18.98 0.99 -2.03
C VAL A 193 19.26 0.26 -0.73
N LYS A 194 20.19 0.81 0.04
CA LYS A 194 20.52 0.30 1.37
C LYS A 194 20.15 1.32 2.43
N ALA A 195 19.42 0.89 3.46
CA ALA A 195 19.14 1.68 4.63
C ALA A 195 20.46 2.17 5.25
N LYS A 196 20.60 3.49 5.41
CA LYS A 196 21.78 4.10 6.04
C LYS A 196 21.77 3.83 7.54
N LYS A 197 22.93 4.04 8.17
CA LYS A 197 23.10 3.91 9.62
C LYS A 197 22.06 4.72 10.40
N SER A 198 21.70 5.92 9.92
CA SER A 198 20.72 6.82 10.54
C SER A 198 19.37 6.16 10.86
N ILE A 199 18.90 5.22 10.03
CA ILE A 199 17.62 4.51 10.25
C ILE A 199 17.82 3.06 10.69
N LYS A 200 19.07 2.57 10.73
CA LYS A 200 19.39 1.19 11.16
C LYS A 200 19.84 1.11 12.61
N GLU A 201 20.51 2.13 13.14
CA GLU A 201 21.23 2.02 14.42
C GLU A 201 20.32 1.82 15.64
N ASN A 202 19.08 2.28 15.57
CA ASN A 202 18.07 2.11 16.61
C ASN A 202 17.14 0.91 16.35
N CYS A 203 17.45 0.08 15.34
CA CYS A 203 16.62 -1.04 14.91
C CYS A 203 17.33 -2.37 15.20
N SER A 204 16.63 -3.28 15.86
CA SER A 204 17.06 -4.66 16.10
C SER A 204 16.05 -5.62 15.46
N PHE A 205 16.50 -6.81 15.09
CA PHE A 205 15.64 -7.80 14.45
C PHE A 205 15.88 -9.19 15.03
N ASP A 206 14.82 -9.94 15.32
CA ASP A 206 14.90 -11.30 15.84
C ASP A 206 13.81 -12.21 15.28
N VAL A 207 14.02 -13.51 15.36
CA VAL A 207 13.03 -14.51 14.92
C VAL A 207 12.16 -14.88 16.10
N TYR A 208 10.89 -14.49 16.08
CA TYR A 208 9.91 -14.84 17.11
C TYR A 208 8.63 -15.40 16.50
N ASN A 209 8.13 -16.45 17.15
CA ASN A 209 6.78 -16.96 16.92
C ASN A 209 5.79 -16.22 17.82
N LEU A 210 4.72 -15.63 17.27
CA LEU A 210 3.71 -14.90 18.06
C LEU A 210 2.99 -15.79 19.09
N LEU A 211 2.98 -17.11 18.92
CA LEU A 211 2.40 -18.03 19.90
C LEU A 211 3.33 -18.30 21.10
N GLU A 212 4.63 -18.02 20.96
CA GLU A 212 5.67 -18.48 21.90
C GLU A 212 6.71 -17.40 22.27
N PHE A 213 6.56 -16.17 21.78
CA PHE A 213 7.54 -15.08 21.97
C PHE A 213 7.79 -14.78 23.45
N GLN A 214 6.80 -14.99 24.31
CA GLN A 214 6.87 -14.80 25.76
C GLN A 214 8.00 -15.64 26.41
N ASN A 215 8.38 -16.77 25.80
CA ASN A 215 9.46 -17.63 26.30
C ASN A 215 10.85 -17.00 26.07
N HIS A 216 10.95 -16.06 25.14
CA HIS A 216 12.21 -15.43 24.71
C HIS A 216 12.31 -13.96 25.17
N MET A 217 11.17 -13.29 25.33
CA MET A 217 11.09 -11.85 25.60
C MET A 217 11.29 -11.47 27.07
N GLY A 218 11.25 -12.45 27.99
CA GLY A 218 11.52 -12.26 29.40
C GLY A 218 10.58 -11.24 30.06
N SER A 219 11.14 -10.26 30.76
CA SER A 219 10.38 -9.17 31.40
C SER A 219 10.40 -7.86 30.59
N LYS A 220 10.86 -7.89 29.33
CA LYS A 220 10.95 -6.68 28.50
C LYS A 220 9.56 -6.07 28.31
N LYS A 221 9.48 -4.75 28.46
CA LYS A 221 8.26 -3.97 28.26
C LYS A 221 8.43 -2.98 27.12
N PHE A 222 7.34 -2.72 26.40
CA PHE A 222 7.28 -1.76 25.31
C PHE A 222 6.27 -0.66 25.60
N ASP A 223 6.58 0.53 25.09
CA ASP A 223 5.65 1.67 25.10
C ASP A 223 4.63 1.53 23.97
N VAL A 224 5.05 0.96 22.84
CA VAL A 224 4.20 0.73 21.68
C VAL A 224 4.48 -0.64 21.09
N ILE A 225 3.43 -1.39 20.77
CA ILE A 225 3.50 -2.62 19.99
C ILE A 225 2.70 -2.41 18.70
N PHE A 226 3.29 -2.68 17.55
CA PHE A 226 2.63 -2.84 16.26
C PHE A 226 2.52 -4.33 15.96
N CYS A 227 1.33 -4.81 15.64
CA CYS A 227 1.07 -6.18 15.21
C CYS A 227 -0.03 -6.16 14.15
N ARG A 228 0.37 -5.85 12.90
CA ARG A 228 -0.56 -5.49 11.82
C ARG A 228 -0.57 -6.50 10.69
N ASN A 229 -1.76 -6.73 10.14
CA ASN A 229 -2.02 -7.55 8.97
C ASN A 229 -1.51 -9.00 9.10
N VAL A 230 -1.54 -9.51 10.32
CA VAL A 230 -1.06 -10.85 10.70
C VAL A 230 -2.11 -11.65 11.47
N PHE A 231 -3.06 -11.01 12.15
CA PHE A 231 -4.14 -11.72 12.86
C PHE A 231 -5.08 -12.46 11.92
N ILE A 232 -5.14 -12.07 10.65
CA ILE A 232 -5.88 -12.77 9.60
C ILE A 232 -5.46 -14.24 9.38
N TYR A 233 -4.31 -14.66 9.94
CA TYR A 233 -3.80 -16.04 9.84
C TYR A 233 -4.10 -16.90 11.07
N PHE A 234 -4.71 -16.33 12.11
CA PHE A 234 -4.92 -17.00 13.40
C PHE A 234 -6.41 -17.21 13.69
N GLU A 235 -6.69 -18.27 14.45
CA GLU A 235 -8.01 -18.50 15.03
C GLU A 235 -8.28 -17.54 16.20
N SER A 236 -9.56 -17.25 16.49
CA SER A 236 -9.93 -16.27 17.52
C SER A 236 -9.32 -16.54 18.89
N TYR A 237 -9.22 -17.81 19.31
CA TYR A 237 -8.61 -18.17 20.60
C TYR A 237 -7.09 -17.91 20.63
N GLN A 238 -6.41 -18.03 19.49
CA GLN A 238 -4.98 -17.71 19.37
C GLN A 238 -4.78 -16.20 19.41
N ILE A 239 -5.61 -15.43 18.71
CA ILE A 239 -5.57 -13.96 18.76
C ILE A 239 -5.77 -13.47 20.20
N GLU A 240 -6.69 -14.10 20.95
CA GLU A 240 -6.87 -13.80 22.38
C GLU A 240 -5.61 -14.06 23.21
N ASP A 241 -4.96 -15.21 23.03
CA ASP A 241 -3.76 -15.56 23.79
C ASP A 241 -2.56 -14.67 23.43
N ILE A 242 -2.34 -14.44 22.13
CA ILE A 242 -1.32 -13.51 21.61
C ILE A 242 -1.54 -12.12 22.21
N THR A 243 -2.77 -11.61 22.16
CA THR A 243 -3.09 -10.28 22.69
C THR A 243 -2.90 -10.21 24.21
N LYS A 244 -3.32 -11.22 24.97
CA LYS A 244 -3.06 -11.30 26.42
C LYS A 244 -1.56 -11.24 26.71
N ASN A 245 -0.73 -11.95 25.93
CA ASN A 245 0.72 -11.92 26.09
C ASN A 245 1.32 -10.57 25.65
N PHE A 246 0.80 -9.90 24.62
CA PHE A 246 1.20 -8.53 24.28
C PHE A 246 0.95 -7.56 25.43
N PHE A 247 -0.22 -7.61 26.07
CA PHE A 247 -0.54 -6.73 27.20
C PHE A 247 0.31 -7.02 28.44
N LYS A 248 0.80 -8.26 28.61
CA LYS A 248 1.85 -8.59 29.59
C LYS A 248 3.21 -8.00 29.24
N HIS A 249 3.49 -7.66 27.98
CA HIS A 249 4.73 -7.01 27.53
C HIS A 249 4.54 -5.53 27.19
N LEU A 250 3.32 -4.99 27.32
CA LEU A 250 3.03 -3.58 27.17
C LEU A 250 3.13 -2.88 28.52
N HIS A 251 3.67 -1.65 28.54
CA HIS A 251 3.55 -0.79 29.70
C HIS A 251 2.07 -0.46 29.98
N LYS A 252 1.74 -0.14 31.24
CA LYS A 252 0.36 0.18 31.63
C LYS A 252 -0.24 1.34 30.85
N THR A 253 0.58 2.29 30.42
CA THR A 253 0.16 3.43 29.58
C THR A 253 0.47 3.23 28.09
N GLY A 254 0.97 2.05 27.70
CA GLY A 254 1.36 1.76 26.33
C GLY A 254 0.18 1.45 25.41
N MET A 255 0.47 1.37 24.11
CA MET A 255 -0.53 1.16 23.06
C MET A 255 -0.18 -0.02 22.15
N LEU A 256 -1.20 -0.78 21.73
CA LEU A 256 -1.13 -1.83 20.72
C LEU A 256 -1.84 -1.36 19.45
N TYR A 257 -1.15 -1.41 18.32
CA TYR A 257 -1.69 -1.13 16.99
C TYR A 257 -1.92 -2.44 16.25
N SER A 258 -3.16 -2.75 15.87
CA SER A 258 -3.49 -3.83 14.93
C SER A 258 -3.88 -3.28 13.57
N GLY A 259 -3.91 -4.14 12.55
CA GLY A 259 -4.31 -3.73 11.20
C GLY A 259 -5.71 -3.14 11.18
N ILE A 260 -6.00 -2.20 10.27
CA ILE A 260 -7.32 -1.54 10.19
C ILE A 260 -8.46 -2.56 10.04
N SER A 261 -8.24 -3.68 9.34
CA SER A 261 -9.21 -4.76 9.18
C SER A 261 -9.24 -5.78 10.34
N GLU A 262 -8.42 -5.61 11.37
CA GLU A 262 -8.16 -6.61 12.42
C GLU A 262 -8.72 -6.17 13.79
N SER A 263 -10.05 -5.99 13.83
CA SER A 263 -10.73 -5.55 15.05
C SER A 263 -10.65 -6.58 16.18
N LEU A 264 -10.20 -6.14 17.35
CA LEU A 264 -10.15 -6.94 18.59
C LEU A 264 -11.39 -6.76 19.48
N SER A 265 -12.32 -5.90 19.10
CA SER A 265 -13.47 -5.51 19.94
C SER A 265 -14.48 -6.65 20.16
N GLY A 266 -14.43 -7.71 19.35
CA GLY A 266 -15.30 -8.90 19.46
C GLY A 266 -14.75 -10.00 20.36
N LEU A 267 -13.54 -9.86 20.90
CA LEU A 267 -12.86 -10.87 21.70
C LEU A 267 -13.06 -10.63 23.20
N LYS A 268 -12.95 -11.69 24.02
CA LYS A 268 -13.09 -11.58 25.49
C LYS A 268 -11.79 -11.06 26.13
N LEU A 269 -11.44 -9.82 25.80
CA LEU A 269 -10.21 -9.15 26.23
C LEU A 269 -10.53 -7.91 27.05
N ASP A 270 -9.77 -7.71 28.14
CA ASP A 270 -9.91 -6.53 29.00
C ASP A 270 -9.03 -5.39 28.48
N LEU A 271 -9.49 -4.76 27.39
CA LEU A 271 -8.80 -3.70 26.68
C LEU A 271 -9.76 -2.55 26.35
N GLU A 272 -9.18 -1.37 26.10
CA GLU A 272 -9.91 -0.18 25.65
C GLU A 272 -9.44 0.17 24.24
N ASN A 273 -10.37 0.51 23.35
CA ASN A 273 -10.04 1.07 22.04
C ASN A 273 -9.83 2.59 22.20
N VAL A 274 -8.65 3.05 21.82
CA VAL A 274 -8.20 4.45 21.99
C VAL A 274 -7.92 5.14 20.65
N GLY A 275 -8.26 4.49 19.53
CA GLY A 275 -8.02 5.01 18.18
C GLY A 275 -8.31 3.96 17.09
N PRO A 276 -8.09 4.31 15.80
CA PRO A 276 -8.37 3.42 14.66
C PRO A 276 -7.56 2.11 14.73
N SER A 277 -8.19 1.03 15.20
CA SER A 277 -7.50 -0.23 15.54
C SER A 277 -6.31 -0.05 16.49
N VAL A 278 -6.45 0.86 17.47
CA VAL A 278 -5.45 1.09 18.53
C VAL A 278 -6.06 0.76 19.88
N TYR A 279 -5.35 0.01 20.70
CA TYR A 279 -5.83 -0.54 21.96
C TYR A 279 -4.87 -0.27 23.12
N ALA A 280 -5.40 -0.06 24.32
CA ALA A 280 -4.63 0.17 25.55
C ALA A 280 -5.18 -0.65 26.72
N HIS A 281 -4.41 -0.76 27.81
CA HIS A 281 -4.90 -1.35 29.07
C HIS A 281 -6.12 -0.54 29.55
N LYS A 282 -7.19 -1.25 29.91
CA LYS A 282 -8.36 -0.61 30.52
C LYS A 282 -7.96 -0.05 31.88
N VAL A 283 -8.22 1.24 32.09
CA VAL A 283 -7.96 1.88 33.40
C VAL A 283 -9.22 1.73 34.26
N GLU A 284 -9.13 0.97 35.35
CA GLU A 284 -10.14 1.03 36.41
C GLU A 284 -10.00 2.39 37.11
N VAL A 285 -10.96 3.28 36.88
CA VAL A 285 -11.07 4.50 37.68
C VAL A 285 -11.66 4.09 39.03
N GLU A 286 -10.83 3.95 40.06
CA GLU A 286 -11.30 4.00 41.44
C GLU A 286 -11.90 5.39 41.68
N VAL A 287 -13.22 5.48 41.68
CA VAL A 287 -13.94 6.71 41.99
C VAL A 287 -13.84 6.96 43.49
N GLU A 288 -12.73 7.54 43.95
CA GLU A 288 -12.70 8.18 45.26
C GLU A 288 -13.61 9.41 45.22
N LYS A 289 -14.80 9.26 45.82
CA LYS A 289 -15.72 10.36 46.08
C LYS A 289 -15.08 11.36 47.03
N VAL A 290 -14.52 12.45 46.50
CA VAL A 290 -14.22 13.65 47.30
C VAL A 290 -15.05 14.82 46.77
N VAL A 291 -15.96 15.25 47.65
CA VAL A 291 -16.93 16.34 47.49
C VAL A 291 -16.22 17.68 47.31
N GLU A 292 -16.77 18.50 46.41
CA GLU A 292 -16.33 19.85 46.05
C GLU A 292 -15.93 20.75 47.24
N LYS A 293 -14.86 21.53 47.02
CA LYS A 293 -14.84 22.97 47.35
C LYS A 293 -13.91 23.72 46.41
N ALA A 294 -14.49 24.65 45.67
CA ALA A 294 -13.85 25.51 44.68
C ALA A 294 -12.61 26.25 45.23
N LYS A 295 -11.48 26.12 44.53
CA LYS A 295 -10.42 27.13 44.42
C LYS A 295 -9.72 27.01 43.05
N THR A 296 -9.52 28.16 42.43
CA THR A 296 -8.97 28.44 41.10
C THR A 296 -7.66 27.69 40.82
N PRO A 297 -7.47 27.07 39.64
CA PRO A 297 -6.16 26.59 39.24
C PRO A 297 -5.36 27.70 38.55
N VAL A 298 -4.18 27.95 39.10
CA VAL A 298 -3.08 28.69 38.47
C VAL A 298 -2.66 27.94 37.21
N VAL A 299 -2.69 28.61 36.06
CA VAL A 299 -2.21 28.09 34.78
C VAL A 299 -0.67 28.05 34.81
N PRO A 300 0.00 26.89 34.61
CA PRO A 300 1.42 26.88 34.33
C PRO A 300 1.64 27.34 32.88
N VAL A 301 2.36 28.45 32.72
CA VAL A 301 2.79 28.99 31.44
C VAL A 301 3.82 28.04 30.83
N LEU A 302 3.41 27.21 29.88
CA LEU A 302 4.31 26.50 28.97
C LEU A 302 4.55 27.36 27.72
N ALA A 303 5.82 27.61 27.43
CA ALA A 303 6.26 28.38 26.27
C ALA A 303 5.77 27.73 24.96
N LYS A 304 5.23 28.56 24.05
CA LYS A 304 4.73 28.16 22.74
C LYS A 304 5.86 27.52 21.90
N PRO A 305 5.67 26.31 21.34
CA PRO A 305 6.51 25.79 20.28
C PRO A 305 6.38 26.69 19.04
N ILE A 306 7.51 27.00 18.41
CA ILE A 306 7.52 27.65 17.09
C ILE A 306 7.22 26.56 16.06
N THR A 307 5.93 26.31 15.83
CA THR A 307 5.37 25.61 14.65
C THR A 307 4.85 26.66 13.66
N PRO A 308 4.72 26.36 12.36
CA PRO A 308 3.66 27.01 11.60
C PRO A 308 2.36 26.65 12.33
N ALA A 309 1.74 27.63 12.98
CA ALA A 309 0.56 27.40 13.80
C ALA A 309 -0.57 26.89 12.90
N MET A 310 -0.96 25.62 13.07
CA MET A 310 -2.26 25.15 12.59
C MET A 310 -3.32 26.06 13.22
N PRO A 311 -4.26 26.61 12.43
CA PRO A 311 -5.32 27.43 12.98
C PRO A 311 -6.17 26.57 13.93
N ALA A 312 -6.73 27.17 14.98
CA ALA A 312 -7.57 26.47 15.95
C ALA A 312 -8.79 25.80 15.28
N LYS A 313 -9.23 26.34 14.14
CA LYS A 313 -10.18 25.72 13.23
C LYS A 313 -9.73 25.92 11.78
N LEU A 314 -9.78 24.87 10.97
CA LEU A 314 -9.64 24.97 9.52
C LEU A 314 -10.95 25.45 8.90
N ARG A 315 -10.88 26.57 8.18
CA ARG A 315 -12.01 27.19 7.49
C ARG A 315 -12.22 26.52 6.14
N VAL A 316 -13.24 25.68 6.04
CA VAL A 316 -13.58 24.88 4.87
C VAL A 316 -14.59 25.61 4.01
N PHE A 317 -14.32 25.70 2.71
CA PHE A 317 -15.30 26.12 1.71
C PHE A 317 -15.75 24.91 0.90
N CYS A 318 -17.06 24.63 0.88
CA CYS A 318 -17.58 23.43 0.23
C CYS A 318 -18.28 23.77 -1.09
N VAL A 319 -17.89 23.12 -2.18
CA VAL A 319 -18.48 23.33 -3.50
C VAL A 319 -19.08 22.02 -3.99
N ASP A 320 -20.41 21.98 -4.14
CA ASP A 320 -21.17 20.83 -4.64
C ASP A 320 -22.56 21.30 -5.10
N ASP A 321 -23.04 20.82 -6.24
CA ASP A 321 -24.34 21.22 -6.79
C ASP A 321 -25.52 20.59 -6.04
N SER A 322 -25.26 19.53 -5.28
CA SER A 322 -26.24 18.83 -4.45
C SER A 322 -26.36 19.47 -3.07
N SER A 323 -27.50 20.11 -2.82
CA SER A 323 -27.87 20.63 -1.49
C SER A 323 -27.85 19.55 -0.39
N SER A 324 -28.08 18.29 -0.76
CA SER A 324 -28.01 17.15 0.17
C SER A 324 -26.58 16.83 0.56
N ILE A 325 -25.64 16.84 -0.39
CA ILE A 325 -24.21 16.62 -0.12
C ILE A 325 -23.62 17.78 0.68
N LEU A 326 -23.97 19.03 0.34
CA LEU A 326 -23.58 20.20 1.15
C LEU A 326 -24.07 20.09 2.60
N THR A 327 -25.26 19.50 2.82
CA THR A 327 -25.79 19.25 4.17
C THR A 327 -25.02 18.16 4.90
N LEU A 328 -24.65 17.07 4.21
CA LEU A 328 -23.82 16.01 4.78
C LEU A 328 -22.40 16.50 5.11
N LEU A 329 -21.77 17.28 4.22
CA LEU A 329 -20.48 17.91 4.47
C LEU A 329 -20.53 18.86 5.67
N LYS A 330 -21.57 19.71 5.76
CA LYS A 330 -21.80 20.54 6.95
C LYS A 330 -21.91 19.71 8.22
N LYS A 331 -22.58 18.55 8.16
CA LYS A 331 -22.67 17.64 9.30
C LYS A 331 -21.32 17.03 9.67
N VAL A 332 -20.58 16.50 8.69
CA VAL A 332 -19.21 15.96 8.86
C VAL A 332 -18.30 16.95 9.57
N PHE A 333 -18.34 18.23 9.18
CA PHE A 333 -17.50 19.26 9.78
C PHE A 333 -18.06 19.83 11.08
N SER A 334 -19.37 19.74 11.34
CA SER A 334 -19.97 20.21 12.60
C SER A 334 -19.70 19.30 13.80
N GLU A 335 -19.35 18.04 13.55
CA GLU A 335 -19.03 17.05 14.59
C GLU A 335 -17.58 17.16 15.11
N ASP A 336 -16.73 17.96 14.46
CA ASP A 336 -15.31 18.15 14.80
C ASP A 336 -15.04 19.63 15.11
N ASP A 337 -14.56 19.92 16.33
CA ASP A 337 -14.31 21.30 16.78
C ASP A 337 -13.16 21.99 16.06
N GLN A 338 -12.39 21.25 15.25
CA GLN A 338 -11.26 21.74 14.46
C GLN A 338 -11.63 22.19 13.05
N PHE A 339 -12.90 22.12 12.63
CA PHE A 339 -13.35 22.60 11.33
C PHE A 339 -14.45 23.66 11.45
N GLU A 340 -14.53 24.55 10.47
CA GLU A 340 -15.59 25.53 10.34
C GLU A 340 -15.96 25.66 8.85
N VAL A 341 -17.21 25.40 8.49
CA VAL A 341 -17.69 25.65 7.13
C VAL A 341 -18.00 27.14 6.98
N VAL A 342 -17.15 27.86 6.26
CA VAL A 342 -17.24 29.33 6.10
C VAL A 342 -18.07 29.79 4.91
N GLY A 343 -18.43 28.88 4.02
CA GLY A 343 -19.29 29.15 2.87
C GLY A 343 -19.56 27.89 2.05
N THR A 344 -20.53 27.99 1.14
CA THR A 344 -20.84 26.91 0.19
C THR A 344 -21.20 27.47 -1.17
N ALA A 345 -20.74 26.83 -2.25
CA ALA A 345 -21.14 27.16 -3.62
C ALA A 345 -21.73 25.95 -4.34
N VAL A 346 -22.57 26.22 -5.35
CA VAL A 346 -23.30 25.18 -6.10
C VAL A 346 -22.73 24.89 -7.48
N ASN A 347 -21.76 25.67 -7.94
CA ASN A 347 -21.02 25.42 -9.17
C ASN A 347 -19.68 26.19 -9.20
N GLY A 348 -18.86 25.97 -10.24
CA GLY A 348 -17.56 26.64 -10.38
C GLY A 348 -17.64 28.17 -10.55
N ILE A 349 -18.71 28.70 -11.13
CA ILE A 349 -18.90 30.16 -11.30
C ILE A 349 -19.17 30.82 -9.94
N ASP A 350 -20.13 30.27 -9.19
CA ASP A 350 -20.48 30.69 -7.84
C ASP A 350 -19.29 30.49 -6.87
N ALA A 351 -18.55 29.38 -7.00
CA ALA A 351 -17.35 29.12 -6.22
C ALA A 351 -16.30 30.22 -6.39
N LYS A 352 -16.07 30.67 -7.63
CA LYS A 352 -15.14 31.78 -7.92
C LYS A 352 -15.60 33.10 -7.30
N GLU A 353 -16.89 33.44 -7.44
CA GLU A 353 -17.43 34.69 -6.89
C GLU A 353 -17.40 34.71 -5.36
N GLN A 354 -17.79 33.60 -4.72
CA GLN A 354 -17.75 33.48 -3.28
C GLN A 354 -16.32 33.44 -2.74
N LEU A 355 -15.39 32.76 -3.39
CA LEU A 355 -14.00 32.72 -2.96
C LEU A 355 -13.35 34.12 -3.01
N LYS A 356 -13.76 34.97 -3.97
CA LYS A 356 -13.38 36.38 -4.02
C LYS A 356 -13.92 37.17 -2.83
N ASN A 357 -15.16 36.93 -2.42
CA ASN A 357 -15.79 37.57 -1.25
C ASN A 357 -15.21 37.04 0.09
N LEU A 358 -14.76 35.80 0.10
CA LEU A 358 -14.15 35.10 1.24
C LEU A 358 -12.62 35.15 1.23
N LYS A 359 -12.01 36.08 0.46
CA LYS A 359 -10.54 36.15 0.33
C LYS A 359 -9.85 36.24 1.70
N GLY A 360 -8.88 35.34 1.93
CA GLY A 360 -8.16 35.22 3.22
C GLY A 360 -8.95 34.56 4.36
N LYS A 361 -10.17 34.09 4.08
CA LYS A 361 -11.08 33.43 5.02
C LYS A 361 -11.28 31.94 4.77
N VAL A 362 -10.65 31.38 3.74
CA VAL A 362 -10.72 29.96 3.38
C VAL A 362 -9.32 29.36 3.51
N ASP A 363 -9.22 28.26 4.26
CA ASP A 363 -7.96 27.53 4.46
C ASP A 363 -7.85 26.31 3.56
N VAL A 364 -8.98 25.65 3.29
CA VAL A 364 -9.08 24.44 2.46
C VAL A 364 -10.42 24.43 1.73
N LEU A 365 -10.46 23.75 0.58
CA LEU A 365 -11.65 23.72 -0.27
C LEU A 365 -12.02 22.28 -0.63
N THR A 366 -13.30 21.91 -0.48
CA THR A 366 -13.83 20.67 -1.07
C THR A 366 -14.51 21.00 -2.40
N LEU A 367 -14.20 20.24 -3.45
CA LEU A 367 -14.69 20.52 -4.79
C LEU A 367 -15.35 19.29 -5.40
N ASP A 368 -16.63 19.41 -5.73
CA ASP A 368 -17.27 18.43 -6.59
C ASP A 368 -16.74 18.51 -8.02
N ILE A 369 -16.67 17.35 -8.67
CA ILE A 369 -16.32 17.25 -10.07
C ILE A 369 -17.49 17.68 -10.94
N HIS A 370 -18.69 17.15 -10.69
CA HIS A 370 -19.79 17.24 -11.63
C HIS A 370 -20.81 18.29 -11.19
N MET A 371 -20.65 19.51 -11.68
CA MET A 371 -21.51 20.64 -11.35
C MET A 371 -22.06 21.31 -12.61
N PRO A 372 -23.26 21.92 -12.57
CA PRO A 372 -23.82 22.65 -13.71
C PRO A 372 -23.02 23.93 -13.99
N GLU A 373 -23.11 24.44 -15.23
CA GLU A 373 -22.44 25.67 -15.72
C GLU A 373 -20.91 25.59 -15.81
N MET A 374 -20.24 25.19 -14.74
CA MET A 374 -18.81 24.99 -14.67
C MET A 374 -18.47 23.86 -13.69
N ASP A 375 -17.91 22.80 -14.23
CA ASP A 375 -17.50 21.60 -13.51
C ASP A 375 -16.18 21.81 -12.74
N GLY A 376 -15.85 20.90 -11.81
CA GLY A 376 -14.68 21.02 -10.95
C GLY A 376 -13.35 20.96 -11.71
N VAL A 377 -13.32 20.22 -12.82
CA VAL A 377 -12.13 20.11 -13.69
C VAL A 377 -11.86 21.45 -14.35
N THR A 378 -12.86 22.01 -15.03
CA THR A 378 -12.79 23.31 -15.71
C THR A 378 -12.49 24.42 -14.72
N TYR A 379 -13.09 24.37 -13.52
CA TYR A 379 -12.80 25.31 -12.45
C TYR A 379 -11.32 25.33 -12.07
N LEU A 380 -10.73 24.15 -11.80
CA LEU A 380 -9.32 24.05 -11.44
C LEU A 380 -8.40 24.46 -12.60
N GLU A 381 -8.64 23.96 -13.81
CA GLU A 381 -7.83 24.32 -14.98
C GLU A 381 -7.85 25.84 -15.27
N THR A 382 -8.98 26.50 -14.99
CA THR A 382 -9.13 27.93 -15.26
C THR A 382 -8.60 28.83 -14.13
N TYR A 383 -8.77 28.41 -12.86
CA TYR A 383 -8.58 29.30 -11.71
C TYR A 383 -7.55 28.84 -10.68
N HIS A 384 -7.06 27.60 -10.75
CA HIS A 384 -6.03 27.13 -9.83
C HIS A 384 -4.70 27.85 -10.07
N ASN A 385 -4.06 28.28 -8.98
CA ASN A 385 -2.73 28.89 -8.96
C ASN A 385 -2.11 28.74 -7.56
N ASP A 386 -0.88 29.18 -7.39
CA ASP A 386 -0.15 29.05 -6.11
C ASP A 386 -0.83 29.76 -4.93
N GLU A 387 -1.67 30.78 -5.15
CA GLU A 387 -2.44 31.46 -4.10
C GLU A 387 -3.76 30.76 -3.78
N HIS A 388 -4.25 29.87 -4.65
CA HIS A 388 -5.54 29.20 -4.52
C HIS A 388 -5.58 28.21 -3.34
N PRO A 389 -6.52 28.25 -2.39
CA PRO A 389 -6.57 27.31 -1.28
C PRO A 389 -6.45 25.84 -1.75
N PRO A 390 -5.74 24.98 -1.01
CA PRO A 390 -5.57 23.59 -1.40
C PRO A 390 -6.95 22.91 -1.53
N VAL A 391 -7.10 22.17 -2.62
CA VAL A 391 -8.39 21.59 -3.03
C VAL A 391 -8.36 20.09 -2.84
N VAL A 392 -9.35 19.55 -2.14
CA VAL A 392 -9.66 18.11 -2.12
C VAL A 392 -10.92 17.89 -2.91
N VAL A 393 -10.83 17.04 -3.93
CA VAL A 393 -11.95 16.74 -4.81
C VAL A 393 -12.86 15.72 -4.12
N ILE A 394 -14.18 15.95 -4.14
CA ILE A 394 -15.16 15.01 -3.60
C ILE A 394 -16.08 14.57 -4.73
N SER A 395 -15.98 13.31 -5.13
CA SER A 395 -16.69 12.77 -6.30
C SER A 395 -17.55 11.56 -5.95
N SER A 396 -18.56 11.26 -6.76
CA SER A 396 -19.29 10.00 -6.63
C SER A 396 -18.42 8.80 -7.03
N ALA A 397 -18.80 7.58 -6.61
CA ALA A 397 -18.05 6.34 -6.84
C ALA A 397 -18.15 5.80 -8.29
N SER A 398 -18.16 6.69 -9.29
CA SER A 398 -18.36 6.35 -10.69
C SER A 398 -17.03 6.20 -11.43
N ARG A 399 -17.02 5.48 -12.57
CA ARG A 399 -15.84 5.34 -13.44
C ARG A 399 -15.50 6.64 -14.18
N ASP A 400 -16.51 7.45 -14.48
CA ASP A 400 -16.34 8.75 -15.13
C ASP A 400 -15.69 9.74 -14.15
N ASP A 401 -16.06 9.67 -12.87
CA ASP A 401 -15.52 10.46 -11.76
C ASP A 401 -14.03 10.20 -11.50
N SER A 402 -13.50 9.03 -11.88
CA SER A 402 -12.05 8.76 -11.77
C SER A 402 -11.22 9.56 -12.80
N GLU A 403 -11.82 10.00 -13.92
CA GLU A 403 -11.11 10.70 -15.00
C GLU A 403 -10.67 12.13 -14.70
N ALA A 404 -11.50 13.14 -14.92
CA ALA A 404 -12.26 13.81 -13.89
C ALA A 404 -11.41 14.01 -12.63
N ALA A 405 -11.40 13.08 -11.66
CA ALA A 405 -10.58 13.23 -10.46
C ALA A 405 -9.09 13.36 -10.80
N MET A 406 -8.57 12.54 -11.73
CA MET A 406 -7.18 12.63 -12.16
C MET A 406 -6.86 13.92 -12.94
N LYS A 407 -7.83 14.48 -13.69
CA LYS A 407 -7.69 15.80 -14.33
C LYS A 407 -7.60 16.89 -13.26
N CYS A 408 -8.43 16.83 -12.22
CA CYS A 408 -8.36 17.74 -11.08
C CYS A 408 -7.00 17.67 -10.38
N ILE A 409 -6.44 16.47 -10.14
CA ILE A 409 -5.09 16.33 -9.55
C ILE A 409 -4.02 17.01 -10.42
N ARG A 410 -4.07 16.80 -11.74
CA ARG A 410 -3.13 17.46 -12.68
C ARG A 410 -3.29 18.98 -12.70
N ALA A 411 -4.52 19.46 -12.53
CA ALA A 411 -4.84 20.87 -12.45
C ALA A 411 -4.47 21.50 -11.09
N GLY A 412 -3.99 20.70 -10.12
CA GLY A 412 -3.44 21.18 -8.85
C GLY A 412 -4.23 20.79 -7.60
N ALA A 413 -5.28 19.97 -7.72
CA ALA A 413 -5.93 19.39 -6.55
C ALA A 413 -4.94 18.50 -5.76
N ALA A 414 -5.03 18.57 -4.44
CA ALA A 414 -4.14 17.84 -3.53
C ALA A 414 -4.49 16.35 -3.46
N ASP A 415 -5.78 16.01 -3.49
CA ASP A 415 -6.26 14.63 -3.48
C ASP A 415 -7.74 14.55 -3.94
N PHE A 416 -8.29 13.35 -4.08
CA PHE A 416 -9.71 13.10 -4.34
C PHE A 416 -10.28 12.04 -3.38
N ILE A 417 -11.58 12.13 -3.09
CA ILE A 417 -12.31 11.25 -2.16
C ILE A 417 -13.70 11.00 -2.69
N GLU A 418 -14.30 9.89 -2.27
CA GLU A 418 -15.70 9.61 -2.52
C GLU A 418 -16.66 10.48 -1.68
N LYS A 419 -17.77 10.92 -2.26
CA LYS A 419 -18.83 11.68 -1.59
C LYS A 419 -19.37 10.89 -0.38
N PRO A 420 -19.60 11.56 0.77
CA PRO A 420 -20.17 10.90 1.92
C PRO A 420 -21.64 10.56 1.68
N ALA A 421 -22.06 9.39 2.14
CA ALA A 421 -23.43 8.93 2.18
C ALA A 421 -23.85 8.63 3.62
N LEU A 422 -25.15 8.56 3.91
CA LEU A 422 -25.66 8.34 5.27
C LEU A 422 -25.13 7.06 5.93
N ASN A 423 -24.87 6.01 5.16
CA ASN A 423 -24.40 4.70 5.65
C ASN A 423 -22.88 4.63 5.89
N ASN A 424 -22.09 5.57 5.33
CA ASN A 424 -20.63 5.62 5.48
C ASN A 424 -20.14 7.00 5.95
N LEU A 425 -21.06 7.83 6.50
CA LEU A 425 -20.82 9.23 6.84
C LEU A 425 -19.63 9.42 7.79
N MET A 426 -19.47 8.51 8.76
CA MET A 426 -18.40 8.58 9.75
C MET A 426 -17.04 8.21 9.13
N GLU A 427 -16.97 7.13 8.36
CA GLU A 427 -15.73 6.67 7.69
C GLU A 427 -15.28 7.67 6.61
N ARG A 428 -16.18 8.02 5.68
CA ARG A 428 -15.90 9.01 4.62
C ARG A 428 -15.65 10.39 5.21
N GLY A 429 -16.34 10.74 6.30
CA GLY A 429 -16.12 12.00 7.01
C GLY A 429 -14.71 12.12 7.57
N GLU A 430 -14.20 11.08 8.23
CA GLU A 430 -12.81 11.05 8.72
C GLU A 430 -11.79 11.09 7.57
N GLU A 431 -12.05 10.39 6.47
CA GLU A 431 -11.21 10.45 5.28
C GLU A 431 -11.14 11.88 4.72
N ILE A 432 -12.28 12.54 4.55
CA ILE A 432 -12.39 13.94 4.09
C ILE A 432 -11.60 14.89 4.99
N LYS A 433 -11.78 14.79 6.31
CA LYS A 433 -11.05 15.63 7.28
C LYS A 433 -9.54 15.40 7.21
N THR A 434 -9.10 14.15 7.10
CA THR A 434 -7.68 13.79 7.02
C THR A 434 -7.02 14.39 5.79
N LYS A 435 -7.62 14.20 4.61
CA LYS A 435 -7.04 14.70 3.37
C LYS A 435 -7.00 16.23 3.32
N LEU A 436 -8.02 16.91 3.87
CA LEU A 436 -8.00 18.37 3.97
C LEU A 436 -6.88 18.87 4.88
N ARG A 437 -6.62 18.20 6.02
CA ARG A 437 -5.48 18.52 6.91
C ARG A 437 -4.15 18.33 6.19
N VAL A 438 -3.96 17.20 5.51
CA VAL A 438 -2.75 16.90 4.73
C VAL A 438 -2.54 17.95 3.65
N ALA A 439 -3.58 18.26 2.87
CA ALA A 439 -3.51 19.26 1.80
C ALA A 439 -3.13 20.66 2.31
N TYR A 440 -3.66 21.07 3.47
CA TYR A 440 -3.26 22.31 4.14
C TYR A 440 -1.79 22.31 4.56
N ILE A 441 -1.34 21.21 5.17
CA ILE A 441 0.04 21.07 5.65
C ILE A 441 1.02 21.07 4.47
N ASP A 442 0.73 20.30 3.42
CA ASP A 442 1.59 20.19 2.23
C ASP A 442 1.75 21.55 1.55
N LYS A 443 0.66 22.28 1.31
CA LYS A 443 0.75 23.60 0.67
C LYS A 443 1.64 24.57 1.46
N ASN A 444 1.60 24.50 2.80
CA ASN A 444 2.38 25.38 3.67
C ASN A 444 3.83 24.89 3.90
N ILE A 445 4.16 23.64 3.56
CA ILE A 445 5.50 23.04 3.71
C ILE A 445 6.28 22.99 2.38
N VAL A 446 5.61 22.84 1.23
CA VAL A 446 6.21 22.54 -0.09
C VAL A 446 7.11 23.66 -0.65
N HIS A 447 7.07 24.89 -0.12
CA HIS A 447 7.85 26.00 -0.66
C HIS A 447 9.39 25.92 -0.50
N LYS A 448 9.99 24.81 -0.02
CA LYS A 448 11.46 24.74 0.18
C LYS A 448 12.26 23.50 -0.24
N HIS A 449 11.73 22.30 -0.53
CA HIS A 449 12.61 21.09 -0.49
C HIS A 449 12.54 20.03 -1.62
N VAL A 450 11.78 20.17 -2.71
CA VAL A 450 11.54 19.03 -3.64
C VAL A 450 12.55 18.87 -4.80
N THR A 451 13.42 19.83 -5.11
CA THR A 451 14.14 19.86 -6.41
C THR A 451 15.39 18.98 -6.58
N SER A 452 15.83 18.20 -5.58
CA SER A 452 17.19 17.61 -5.61
C SER A 452 17.29 16.10 -5.90
N ILE A 453 16.23 15.30 -5.69
CA ILE A 453 16.34 13.84 -5.78
C ILE A 453 16.04 13.29 -7.18
N ASP A 454 15.06 13.86 -7.89
CA ASP A 454 14.60 13.36 -9.19
C ASP A 454 15.54 13.71 -10.36
N LYS A 455 16.16 14.91 -10.33
CA LYS A 455 17.09 15.36 -11.38
C LYS A 455 18.34 14.50 -11.54
N ALA A 456 18.67 13.67 -10.55
CA ALA A 456 19.90 12.86 -10.55
C ALA A 456 19.68 11.39 -10.98
N PHE A 457 18.47 11.02 -11.41
CA PHE A 457 18.08 9.62 -11.63
C PHE A 457 17.42 9.32 -12.98
N GLU A 458 17.35 10.28 -13.90
CA GLU A 458 17.07 9.99 -15.30
C GLU A 458 18.22 9.16 -15.90
N LYS A 459 18.15 7.84 -15.75
CA LYS A 459 18.83 6.90 -16.65
C LYS A 459 17.79 6.40 -17.63
N GLU A 460 17.99 6.65 -18.91
CA GLU A 460 17.20 6.04 -19.99
C GLU A 460 17.42 4.53 -19.98
N ILE A 461 16.38 3.74 -19.66
CA ILE A 461 16.41 2.28 -19.79
C ILE A 461 16.29 1.95 -21.28
N VAL A 462 17.31 1.31 -21.85
CA VAL A 462 17.35 0.93 -23.27
C VAL A 462 17.06 -0.56 -23.41
N ILE A 463 16.07 -0.92 -24.23
CA ILE A 463 15.75 -2.31 -24.56
C ILE A 463 16.65 -2.75 -25.74
N GLU A 464 17.63 -3.61 -25.48
CA GLU A 464 18.47 -4.23 -26.52
C GLU A 464 17.66 -5.29 -27.30
N GLN A 465 17.83 -5.37 -28.62
CA GLN A 465 17.16 -6.36 -29.50
C GLN A 465 15.64 -6.47 -29.30
N PRO A 466 14.89 -5.35 -29.38
CA PRO A 466 13.44 -5.36 -29.21
C PRO A 466 12.71 -6.33 -30.15
N GLU A 467 13.30 -6.69 -31.30
CA GLU A 467 12.77 -7.64 -32.28
C GLU A 467 12.71 -9.11 -31.80
N SER A 468 13.49 -9.46 -30.78
CA SER A 468 13.47 -10.80 -30.15
C SER A 468 12.59 -10.87 -28.89
N LYS A 469 11.94 -9.76 -28.57
CA LYS A 469 11.22 -9.55 -27.31
C LYS A 469 9.76 -9.29 -27.61
N PHE A 470 8.91 -9.48 -26.63
CA PHE A 470 7.47 -9.30 -26.82
C PHE A 470 6.83 -8.67 -25.59
N LYS A 471 5.76 -7.92 -25.80
CA LYS A 471 5.01 -7.30 -24.72
C LYS A 471 3.54 -7.62 -24.89
N ILE A 472 2.89 -8.11 -23.84
CA ILE A 472 1.46 -8.40 -23.85
C ILE A 472 0.79 -7.53 -22.80
N ILE A 473 -0.28 -6.85 -23.21
CA ILE A 473 -1.13 -6.08 -22.32
C ILE A 473 -2.50 -6.74 -22.35
N VAL A 474 -2.97 -7.24 -21.21
CA VAL A 474 -4.36 -7.67 -21.07
C VAL A 474 -5.07 -6.58 -20.31
N SER A 475 -6.12 -6.03 -20.93
CA SER A 475 -6.81 -4.89 -20.38
C SER A 475 -8.29 -5.00 -20.67
N SER A 476 -9.11 -4.56 -19.73
CA SER A 476 -10.50 -4.24 -20.02
C SER A 476 -10.59 -2.85 -20.67
N LEU A 477 -11.72 -2.54 -21.32
CA LEU A 477 -12.01 -1.17 -21.77
C LEU A 477 -11.92 -0.14 -20.63
N SER A 478 -12.29 -0.51 -19.41
CA SER A 478 -12.27 0.40 -18.26
C SER A 478 -10.86 0.84 -17.84
N ASP A 479 -9.80 0.17 -18.31
CA ASP A 479 -8.43 0.43 -17.87
C ASP A 479 -7.60 1.25 -18.89
N GLN A 480 -8.21 1.71 -19.99
CA GLN A 480 -7.54 2.47 -21.05
C GLN A 480 -6.70 3.65 -20.55
N LYS A 481 -7.16 4.39 -19.53
CA LYS A 481 -6.40 5.52 -18.94
C LYS A 481 -5.07 5.10 -18.34
N LYS A 482 -5.05 3.95 -17.66
CA LYS A 482 -3.85 3.38 -17.04
C LYS A 482 -2.89 2.92 -18.13
N VAL A 483 -3.43 2.34 -19.22
CA VAL A 483 -2.66 1.92 -20.40
C VAL A 483 -2.04 3.11 -21.13
N VAL A 484 -2.76 4.21 -21.32
CA VAL A 484 -2.21 5.46 -21.90
C VAL A 484 -1.06 5.99 -21.05
N LYS A 485 -1.25 6.09 -19.72
CA LYS A 485 -0.18 6.50 -18.80
C LYS A 485 1.04 5.59 -18.87
N PHE A 486 0.81 4.28 -18.94
CA PHE A 486 1.88 3.30 -19.14
C PHE A 486 2.68 3.59 -20.41
N PHE A 487 2.03 3.85 -21.55
CA PHE A 487 2.73 4.18 -22.80
C PHE A 487 3.49 5.51 -22.76
N HIS A 488 3.00 6.52 -22.00
CA HIS A 488 3.72 7.78 -21.78
C HIS A 488 5.01 7.61 -20.98
N GLU A 489 5.03 6.66 -20.05
CA GLU A 489 6.18 6.33 -19.20
C GLU A 489 7.20 5.40 -19.88
N LEU A 490 6.88 4.84 -21.06
CA LEU A 490 7.86 4.11 -21.86
C LEU A 490 8.85 5.09 -22.50
N HIS A 491 10.09 4.66 -22.70
CA HIS A 491 11.17 5.44 -23.34
C HIS A 491 11.93 4.56 -24.35
N GLY A 492 12.57 5.18 -25.34
CA GLY A 492 13.36 4.45 -26.35
C GLY A 492 12.57 3.51 -27.26
N LYS A 493 13.29 2.62 -27.96
CA LYS A 493 12.70 1.60 -28.84
C LYS A 493 11.98 0.53 -28.01
N GLN A 494 10.80 0.14 -28.45
CA GLN A 494 9.95 -0.84 -27.76
C GLN A 494 9.81 -2.12 -28.61
N PRO A 495 9.66 -3.30 -27.98
CA PRO A 495 9.30 -4.52 -28.70
C PRO A 495 7.89 -4.42 -29.29
N PRO A 496 7.51 -5.33 -30.19
CA PRO A 496 6.12 -5.46 -30.60
C PRO A 496 5.23 -5.67 -29.38
N THR A 497 4.14 -4.91 -29.30
CA THR A 497 3.22 -4.93 -28.17
C THR A 497 1.85 -5.42 -28.61
N LEU A 498 1.38 -6.53 -28.06
CA LEU A 498 0.05 -7.08 -28.31
C LEU A 498 -0.88 -6.75 -27.13
N MET A 499 -1.91 -5.97 -27.39
CA MET A 499 -2.93 -5.61 -26.43
C MET A 499 -4.20 -6.41 -26.70
N LEU A 500 -4.62 -7.20 -25.71
CA LEU A 500 -5.71 -8.16 -25.81
C LEU A 500 -6.89 -7.72 -24.95
N PHE A 501 -8.08 -7.79 -25.56
CA PHE A 501 -9.35 -7.49 -24.93
C PHE A 501 -10.23 -8.74 -24.87
N GLU A 502 -10.97 -8.92 -23.78
CA GLU A 502 -11.88 -10.05 -23.62
C GLU A 502 -13.30 -9.71 -24.13
N GLY A 503 -13.67 -10.20 -25.32
CA GLY A 503 -15.06 -10.37 -25.74
C GLY A 503 -15.73 -9.17 -26.41
N GLN A 504 -14.99 -8.33 -27.14
CA GLN A 504 -15.49 -7.04 -27.67
C GLN A 504 -14.83 -6.61 -29.00
N ASP A 505 -14.75 -7.50 -29.99
CA ASP A 505 -14.16 -7.23 -31.32
C ASP A 505 -14.71 -5.96 -31.99
N ASN A 506 -16.01 -5.69 -31.79
CA ASN A 506 -16.70 -4.56 -32.41
C ASN A 506 -16.28 -3.19 -31.85
N LEU A 507 -15.50 -3.14 -30.78
CA LEU A 507 -15.04 -1.91 -30.14
C LEU A 507 -13.55 -1.64 -30.39
N LEU A 508 -12.81 -2.56 -31.00
CA LEU A 508 -11.37 -2.41 -31.26
C LEU A 508 -11.04 -1.15 -32.10
N LEU A 509 -11.90 -0.79 -33.05
CA LEU A 509 -11.76 0.43 -33.87
C LEU A 509 -11.79 1.71 -33.03
N ALA A 510 -12.74 1.80 -32.09
CA ALA A 510 -12.83 2.96 -31.21
C ALA A 510 -11.62 3.07 -30.27
N ILE A 511 -11.11 1.92 -29.80
CA ILE A 511 -9.92 1.87 -28.96
C ILE A 511 -8.66 2.26 -29.75
N GLN A 512 -8.57 1.84 -31.02
CA GLN A 512 -7.47 2.20 -31.91
C GLN A 512 -7.40 3.70 -32.09
N ASP A 513 -8.51 4.34 -32.47
CA ASP A 513 -8.59 5.78 -32.67
C ASP A 513 -8.19 6.54 -31.40
N GLU A 514 -8.71 6.11 -30.24
CA GLU A 514 -8.40 6.75 -28.97
C GLU A 514 -6.92 6.61 -28.56
N LEU A 515 -6.33 5.44 -28.74
CA LEU A 515 -4.93 5.21 -28.40
C LEU A 515 -4.02 5.94 -29.39
N ALA A 516 -4.31 5.90 -30.69
CA ALA A 516 -3.53 6.56 -31.73
C ALA A 516 -3.39 8.07 -31.48
N ASP A 517 -4.42 8.73 -30.94
CA ASP A 517 -4.38 10.15 -30.58
C ASP A 517 -3.60 10.45 -29.30
N LYS A 518 -3.51 9.47 -28.38
CA LYS A 518 -2.99 9.69 -27.02
C LYS A 518 -1.59 9.14 -26.81
N ILE A 519 -1.13 8.17 -27.59
CA ILE A 519 0.18 7.54 -27.42
C ILE A 519 1.06 7.77 -28.64
N ARG A 520 2.38 7.80 -28.43
CA ARG A 520 3.35 8.07 -29.50
C ARG A 520 3.70 6.86 -30.38
N TYR A 521 3.02 5.73 -30.18
CA TYR A 521 3.29 4.46 -30.88
C TYR A 521 2.18 4.20 -31.90
N PRO A 522 2.49 3.75 -33.12
CA PRO A 522 1.47 3.31 -34.08
C PRO A 522 0.59 2.22 -33.48
N VAL A 523 -0.71 2.31 -33.72
CA VAL A 523 -1.72 1.37 -33.21
C VAL A 523 -2.42 0.71 -34.39
N GLU A 524 -2.46 -0.62 -34.42
CA GLU A 524 -3.06 -1.42 -35.50
C GLU A 524 -4.00 -2.48 -34.93
N ILE A 525 -5.10 -2.79 -35.61
CA ILE A 525 -5.99 -3.90 -35.24
C ILE A 525 -5.59 -5.15 -36.01
N VAL A 526 -5.60 -6.29 -35.31
CA VAL A 526 -5.23 -7.58 -35.89
C VAL A 526 -6.33 -8.60 -35.60
N ASP A 527 -6.83 -9.22 -36.67
CA ASP A 527 -7.85 -10.28 -36.60
C ASP A 527 -7.26 -11.71 -36.75
N SER A 528 -6.04 -11.84 -37.27
CA SER A 528 -5.29 -13.10 -37.46
C SER A 528 -3.77 -12.86 -37.45
N VAL A 529 -2.97 -13.84 -37.01
CA VAL A 529 -1.50 -13.71 -36.97
C VAL A 529 -0.87 -14.41 -38.17
N ASP A 530 -0.84 -13.71 -39.31
CA ASP A 530 -0.28 -14.22 -40.56
C ASP A 530 1.21 -13.87 -40.77
N LYS A 531 1.76 -12.95 -39.97
CA LYS A 531 3.14 -12.46 -40.02
C LYS A 531 3.66 -12.15 -38.60
N LYS A 532 4.98 -12.00 -38.46
CA LYS A 532 5.60 -11.54 -37.21
C LYS A 532 5.24 -10.07 -36.94
N PHE A 533 4.93 -9.76 -35.69
CA PHE A 533 4.69 -8.39 -35.22
C PHE A 533 5.96 -7.53 -35.27
N GLU A 534 5.82 -6.24 -35.62
CA GLU A 534 6.92 -5.30 -35.78
C GLU A 534 7.22 -4.49 -34.52
N THR A 535 8.48 -4.13 -34.32
CA THR A 535 8.94 -3.38 -33.14
C THR A 535 8.34 -1.97 -33.10
N GLY A 536 7.90 -1.53 -31.93
CA GLY A 536 7.40 -0.18 -31.72
C GLY A 536 5.95 0.03 -32.16
N ILE A 537 5.26 -1.02 -32.62
CA ILE A 537 3.83 -1.01 -32.95
C ILE A 537 3.03 -1.67 -31.83
N VAL A 538 1.86 -1.11 -31.56
CA VAL A 538 0.86 -1.63 -30.62
C VAL A 538 -0.27 -2.28 -31.42
N TYR A 539 -0.40 -3.58 -31.32
CA TYR A 539 -1.42 -4.38 -31.98
C TYR A 539 -2.59 -4.62 -31.04
N LEU A 540 -3.79 -4.24 -31.42
CA LEU A 540 -5.03 -4.50 -30.68
C LEU A 540 -5.71 -5.73 -31.26
N ALA A 541 -6.14 -6.64 -30.40
CA ALA A 541 -6.86 -7.82 -30.83
C ALA A 541 -7.85 -8.32 -29.78
N ASP A 542 -8.84 -9.09 -30.21
CA ASP A 542 -9.63 -9.90 -29.31
C ASP A 542 -8.84 -11.10 -28.82
N PHE A 543 -8.92 -11.34 -27.52
CA PHE A 543 -8.18 -12.37 -26.83
C PHE A 543 -8.44 -13.76 -27.45
N LYS A 544 -9.69 -14.12 -27.75
CA LYS A 544 -10.04 -15.47 -28.23
C LYS A 544 -9.56 -15.72 -29.65
N LYS A 545 -9.52 -14.68 -30.49
CA LYS A 545 -9.09 -14.79 -31.89
C LYS A 545 -7.59 -14.97 -32.01
N VAL A 546 -6.80 -14.14 -31.32
CA VAL A 546 -5.39 -13.93 -31.65
C VAL A 546 -4.43 -14.61 -30.68
N PHE A 547 -4.83 -14.84 -29.42
CA PHE A 547 -3.90 -15.29 -28.38
C PHE A 547 -3.14 -16.58 -28.74
N LYS A 548 -3.85 -17.63 -29.20
CA LYS A 548 -3.23 -18.93 -29.52
C LYS A 548 -2.26 -18.86 -30.70
N GLU A 549 -2.58 -18.07 -31.71
CA GLU A 549 -1.71 -17.91 -32.87
C GLU A 549 -0.49 -17.04 -32.54
N ALA A 550 -0.69 -15.99 -31.74
CA ALA A 550 0.40 -15.16 -31.22
C ALA A 550 1.36 -16.00 -30.36
N HIS A 551 0.82 -16.86 -29.49
CA HIS A 551 1.61 -17.79 -28.65
C HIS A 551 2.48 -18.70 -29.53
N LYS A 552 1.90 -19.34 -30.54
CA LYS A 552 2.65 -20.22 -31.46
C LYS A 552 3.86 -19.51 -32.10
N HIS A 553 3.74 -18.24 -32.46
CA HIS A 553 4.79 -17.48 -33.13
C HIS A 553 5.81 -16.83 -32.18
N HIS A 554 5.43 -16.56 -30.93
CA HIS A 554 6.20 -15.75 -29.98
C HIS A 554 6.47 -16.43 -28.63
N HIS A 555 6.10 -17.70 -28.43
CA HIS A 555 6.35 -18.42 -27.17
C HIS A 555 7.83 -18.49 -26.77
N ASP A 556 8.75 -18.49 -27.75
CA ASP A 556 10.20 -18.45 -27.50
C ASP A 556 10.75 -17.04 -27.23
N SER A 557 9.93 -16.00 -27.38
CA SER A 557 10.34 -14.61 -27.17
C SER A 557 10.31 -14.25 -25.69
N LYS A 558 11.31 -13.51 -25.21
CA LYS A 558 11.29 -12.97 -23.85
C LYS A 558 10.12 -11.99 -23.71
N THR A 559 9.11 -12.37 -22.93
CA THR A 559 7.81 -11.71 -22.93
C THR A 559 7.49 -11.07 -21.58
N SER A 560 7.06 -9.81 -21.59
CA SER A 560 6.51 -9.13 -20.42
C SER A 560 5.00 -8.98 -20.60
N VAL A 561 4.24 -9.63 -19.71
CA VAL A 561 2.78 -9.65 -19.67
C VAL A 561 2.32 -8.73 -18.54
N MET A 562 1.44 -7.79 -18.84
CA MET A 562 0.83 -6.91 -17.85
C MET A 562 -0.68 -7.04 -17.92
N VAL A 563 -1.29 -7.29 -16.77
CA VAL A 563 -2.75 -7.33 -16.63
C VAL A 563 -3.20 -6.07 -15.91
N PHE A 564 -3.90 -5.21 -16.65
CA PHE A 564 -4.55 -4.03 -16.11
C PHE A 564 -5.96 -4.41 -15.66
N GLY A 565 -6.30 -4.14 -14.40
CA GLY A 565 -7.58 -4.53 -13.82
C GLY A 565 -7.76 -6.03 -13.63
N GLN A 566 -8.91 -6.55 -14.04
CA GLN A 566 -9.24 -7.98 -13.92
C GLN A 566 -9.13 -8.70 -15.26
N CYS A 567 -8.68 -9.96 -15.21
CA CYS A 567 -8.68 -10.89 -16.33
C CYS A 567 -9.63 -12.05 -16.01
N SER A 568 -10.40 -12.52 -17.00
CA SER A 568 -11.26 -13.68 -16.82
C SER A 568 -10.44 -14.92 -16.44
N LYS A 569 -11.07 -15.87 -15.74
CA LYS A 569 -10.43 -17.14 -15.41
C LYS A 569 -9.87 -17.85 -16.65
N HIS A 570 -10.60 -17.82 -17.77
CA HIS A 570 -10.17 -18.44 -19.02
C HIS A 570 -8.97 -17.74 -19.67
N GLY A 571 -8.96 -16.41 -19.67
CA GLY A 571 -7.82 -15.63 -20.16
C GLY A 571 -6.60 -15.82 -19.26
N GLY A 572 -6.81 -15.84 -17.95
CA GLY A 572 -5.77 -16.11 -16.97
C GLY A 572 -5.11 -17.47 -17.16
N ASP A 573 -5.90 -18.54 -17.27
CA ASP A 573 -5.38 -19.90 -17.50
C ASP A 573 -4.55 -19.98 -18.79
N GLN A 574 -4.95 -19.28 -19.86
CA GLN A 574 -4.20 -19.22 -21.11
C GLN A 574 -2.90 -18.40 -21.00
N LEU A 575 -2.89 -17.29 -20.26
CA LEU A 575 -1.67 -16.50 -20.02
C LEU A 575 -0.59 -17.32 -19.33
N LEU A 576 -0.98 -18.29 -18.49
CA LEU A 576 -0.04 -19.20 -17.81
C LEU A 576 0.63 -20.21 -18.76
N GLU A 577 0.06 -20.44 -19.95
CA GLU A 577 0.68 -21.26 -20.99
C GLU A 577 1.80 -20.49 -21.72
N TRP A 578 1.89 -19.16 -21.55
CA TRP A 578 2.97 -18.34 -22.08
C TRP A 578 4.21 -18.51 -21.20
N GLY A 579 5.04 -19.52 -21.51
CA GLY A 579 6.26 -19.88 -20.77
C GLY A 579 7.23 -18.70 -20.54
N GLU A 580 8.14 -18.83 -19.57
CA GLU A 580 9.16 -17.83 -19.14
C GLU A 580 8.81 -16.33 -19.27
N ALA A 581 7.53 -15.98 -19.07
CA ALA A 581 7.06 -14.60 -19.13
C ALA A 581 7.10 -13.92 -17.76
N GLN A 582 7.46 -12.63 -17.74
CA GLN A 582 7.22 -11.79 -16.56
C GLN A 582 5.74 -11.43 -16.53
N LEU A 583 5.02 -11.82 -15.47
CA LEU A 583 3.61 -11.50 -15.27
C LEU A 583 3.46 -10.41 -14.20
N LEU A 584 3.01 -9.22 -14.61
CA LEU A 584 2.74 -8.08 -13.73
C LEU A 584 1.23 -7.90 -13.54
N LEU A 585 0.77 -7.83 -12.29
CA LEU A 585 -0.63 -7.59 -11.96
C LEU A 585 -0.81 -6.28 -11.19
N GLU A 586 -1.96 -5.66 -11.39
CA GLU A 586 -2.33 -4.42 -10.71
C GLU A 586 -2.72 -4.68 -9.25
N ASP A 587 -2.19 -3.86 -8.34
CA ASP A 587 -2.45 -3.88 -6.89
C ASP A 587 -3.85 -3.32 -6.52
N VAL A 588 -4.93 -3.95 -7.02
CA VAL A 588 -6.31 -3.59 -6.66
C VAL A 588 -7.21 -4.83 -6.60
N GLY A 589 -7.47 -5.35 -5.39
CA GLY A 589 -8.63 -6.21 -5.09
C GLY A 589 -8.83 -7.45 -5.97
N VAL A 590 -7.75 -8.02 -6.49
CA VAL A 590 -7.84 -9.07 -7.52
C VAL A 590 -8.15 -10.42 -6.89
N ASN A 591 -9.40 -10.87 -7.03
CA ASN A 591 -9.85 -12.23 -6.73
C ASN A 591 -9.64 -13.10 -8.00
N SER A 592 -8.40 -13.26 -8.46
CA SER A 592 -8.07 -14.07 -9.65
C SER A 592 -6.99 -15.10 -9.36
N SER A 593 -7.02 -16.24 -10.06
CA SER A 593 -5.98 -17.28 -9.99
C SER A 593 -4.60 -16.78 -10.40
N LEU A 594 -4.50 -15.65 -11.12
CA LEU A 594 -3.24 -15.07 -11.55
C LEU A 594 -2.42 -14.49 -10.38
N CYS A 595 -3.07 -14.05 -9.29
CA CYS A 595 -2.38 -13.47 -8.13
C CYS A 595 -1.36 -14.42 -7.49
N GLU A 596 -1.62 -15.72 -7.59
CA GLU A 596 -0.78 -16.75 -6.99
C GLU A 596 0.50 -17.06 -7.79
N VAL A 597 0.52 -16.64 -9.06
CA VAL A 597 1.54 -16.99 -10.07
C VAL A 597 2.17 -15.76 -10.74
N ALA A 598 1.70 -14.55 -10.40
CA ALA A 598 2.30 -13.30 -10.82
C ALA A 598 3.77 -13.20 -10.40
N THR A 599 4.61 -12.67 -11.29
CA THR A 599 5.98 -12.31 -10.94
C THR A 599 5.99 -11.20 -9.90
N ASP A 600 5.12 -10.20 -10.05
CA ASP A 600 4.97 -9.09 -9.13
C ASP A 600 3.53 -8.54 -9.18
N ILE A 601 2.97 -8.19 -8.02
CA ILE A 601 1.73 -7.43 -7.88
C ILE A 601 2.12 -6.03 -7.42
N VAL A 602 1.91 -5.03 -8.26
CA VAL A 602 2.41 -3.67 -8.05
C VAL A 602 1.40 -2.64 -8.54
N PRO A 603 1.46 -1.39 -8.06
CA PRO A 603 0.70 -0.31 -8.67
C PRO A 603 1.01 -0.19 -10.16
N THR A 604 0.01 0.13 -10.98
CA THR A 604 0.16 0.27 -12.45
C THR A 604 1.22 1.30 -12.84
N THR A 605 1.51 2.27 -11.98
CA THR A 605 2.61 3.25 -12.12
C THR A 605 4.00 2.62 -12.10
N SER A 606 4.12 1.34 -11.76
CA SER A 606 5.38 0.60 -11.79
C SER A 606 5.54 -0.25 -13.06
N PHE A 607 4.47 -0.46 -13.83
CA PHE A 607 4.47 -1.39 -14.97
C PHE A 607 5.46 -0.96 -16.06
N ALA A 608 5.49 0.32 -16.44
CA ALA A 608 6.35 0.82 -17.51
C ALA A 608 7.84 0.61 -17.19
N TYR A 609 8.22 0.92 -15.95
CA TYR A 609 9.57 0.68 -15.45
C TYR A 609 9.89 -0.82 -15.41
N MET A 610 9.06 -1.63 -14.75
CA MET A 610 9.35 -3.06 -14.51
C MET A 610 9.33 -3.89 -15.79
N SER A 611 8.45 -3.56 -16.72
CA SER A 611 8.41 -4.17 -18.04
C SER A 611 9.65 -3.80 -18.85
N SER A 612 10.01 -2.52 -18.91
CA SER A 612 11.20 -2.06 -19.65
C SER A 612 12.50 -2.60 -19.07
N GLU A 613 12.58 -2.72 -17.74
CA GLU A 613 13.73 -3.27 -17.03
C GLU A 613 13.89 -4.77 -17.30
N PHE A 614 12.83 -5.57 -17.16
CA PHE A 614 12.85 -6.99 -17.50
C PHE A 614 13.23 -7.23 -18.96
N LEU A 615 12.63 -6.45 -19.86
CA LEU A 615 12.91 -6.51 -21.29
C LEU A 615 14.29 -5.93 -21.65
N SER A 616 14.95 -5.15 -20.80
CA SER A 616 16.32 -4.67 -21.09
C SER A 616 17.38 -5.76 -20.92
N ARG A 617 17.12 -6.76 -20.07
CA ARG A 617 18.04 -7.86 -19.78
C ARG A 617 18.17 -8.77 -21.00
N LYS A 618 19.37 -9.34 -21.22
CA LYS A 618 19.65 -10.31 -22.29
C LYS A 618 18.81 -11.58 -22.16
#